data_AF-A0A4P9YYW1-F1
#
_entry.id   AF-A0A4P9YYW1-F1
#
_cell.length_a   1.000
_cell.length_b   1.000
_cell.length_c   1.000
_cell.angle_alpha   90.00
_cell.angle_beta   90.00
_cell.angle_gamma   90.00
#
_symmetry.space_group_name_H-M   'P 1'
#
loop_
_entity.id
_entity.type
_entity.pdbx_description
1 polymer ?
#
loop_
_entity_poly.entity_id
_entity_poly.type
_entity_poly.pdbx_seq_one_letter_code
_entity_poly.pdbx_strand_id
1 'polypeptide(L)'
;MELKHRLVNLLQGVPNGLVFGSIPFLMNDYMSYSQQAVLSLATYPYSLKLFWSPIVDALFVSRIGRRKTWIIPIQLILGVVFLWLGSNIEHYMVTTGDGWSATYKLTLILLATTFLSATQDIAVDGWALTLLPEEHLSYASTAQTIGLNTGYFLSFTVFLAFSSPEFCNTYFRSMPSDVGIFTLTNYMHFWAAIYFLVTTWLLFFKREEPMDKAGEMSIAESYQVLWRICKLPQIPQYIALLLVAKMGFVVSDA
;
A
#
# COMPACT_ATOMS: atom_id res chain seq x y z
N MET A 1 -19.43 13.49 3.70
CA MET A 1 -18.62 12.47 4.40
C MET A 1 -17.76 11.65 3.43
N GLU A 2 -18.21 11.45 2.18
CA GLU A 2 -17.56 10.63 1.14
C GLU A 2 -16.16 11.07 0.70
N LEU A 3 -15.87 12.38 0.64
CA LEU A 3 -14.56 12.87 0.14
C LEU A 3 -13.38 12.38 1.01
N LYS A 4 -13.61 12.20 2.32
CA LYS A 4 -12.58 11.80 3.28
C LYS A 4 -12.06 10.39 3.01
N HIS A 5 -12.95 9.47 2.66
CA HIS A 5 -12.58 8.09 2.35
C HIS A 5 -11.83 7.99 1.02
N ARG A 6 -12.25 8.78 0.01
CA ARG A 6 -11.59 8.85 -1.30
C ARG A 6 -10.13 9.32 -1.20
N LEU A 7 -9.84 10.28 -0.31
CA LEU A 7 -8.47 10.75 -0.07
C LEU A 7 -7.57 9.66 0.54
N VAL A 8 -8.10 8.90 1.50
CA VAL A 8 -7.36 7.80 2.13
C VAL A 8 -7.10 6.67 1.13
N ASN A 9 -8.03 6.40 0.21
CA ASN A 9 -7.85 5.40 -0.87
C ASN A 9 -6.75 5.83 -1.85
N LEU A 10 -6.70 7.12 -2.20
CA LEU A 10 -5.61 7.65 -3.04
C LEU A 10 -4.25 7.52 -2.34
N LEU A 11 -4.20 7.87 -1.05
CA LEU A 11 -2.98 7.78 -0.25
C LEU A 11 -2.44 6.36 -0.13
N GLN A 12 -3.30 5.36 0.01
CA GLN A 12 -2.89 3.94 0.08
C GLN A 12 -2.24 3.45 -1.22
N GLY A 13 -2.63 4.00 -2.37
CA GLY A 13 -2.00 3.67 -3.65
C GLY A 13 -0.53 4.07 -3.70
N VAL A 14 -0.12 5.09 -2.94
CA VAL A 14 1.23 5.65 -3.00
C VAL A 14 2.31 4.69 -2.48
N PRO A 15 2.20 4.14 -1.25
CA PRO A 15 3.11 3.10 -0.79
C PRO A 15 3.18 1.92 -1.72
N ASN A 16 2.04 1.47 -2.24
CA ASN A 16 2.00 0.33 -3.13
C ASN A 16 2.75 0.63 -4.45
N GLY A 17 2.58 1.83 -5.02
CA GLY A 17 3.32 2.26 -6.21
C GLY A 17 4.83 2.38 -5.97
N LEU A 18 5.24 2.89 -4.80
CA LEU A 18 6.66 2.97 -4.44
C LEU A 18 7.28 1.60 -4.23
N VAL A 19 6.65 0.74 -3.43
CA VAL A 19 7.20 -0.56 -3.02
C VAL A 19 7.14 -1.58 -4.16
N PHE A 20 6.08 -1.60 -4.97
CA PHE A 20 5.92 -2.58 -6.04
C PHE A 20 6.45 -2.10 -7.40
N GLY A 21 6.54 -0.79 -7.61
CA GLY A 21 6.95 -0.21 -8.88
C GLY A 21 8.31 0.49 -8.80
N SER A 22 8.32 1.67 -8.19
CA SER A 22 9.45 2.61 -8.32
C SER A 22 10.75 2.11 -7.72
N ILE A 23 10.70 1.55 -6.50
CA ILE A 23 11.90 1.06 -5.82
C ILE A 23 12.52 -0.11 -6.59
N PRO A 24 11.78 -1.19 -6.92
CA PRO A 24 12.32 -2.28 -7.74
C PRO A 24 12.87 -1.81 -9.09
N PHE A 25 12.17 -0.89 -9.77
CA PHE A 25 12.62 -0.34 -11.05
C PHE A 25 13.94 0.41 -10.93
N LEU A 26 14.05 1.34 -9.97
CA LEU A 26 15.27 2.11 -9.73
C LEU A 26 16.45 1.25 -9.27
N MET A 27 16.18 0.09 -8.66
CA MET A 27 17.21 -0.84 -8.20
C MET A 27 17.65 -1.85 -9.25
N ASN A 28 17.00 -1.87 -10.43
CA ASN A 28 17.31 -2.84 -11.48
C ASN A 28 18.79 -2.78 -11.91
N ASP A 29 19.35 -1.57 -11.99
CA ASP A 29 20.74 -1.36 -12.43
C ASP A 29 21.78 -1.67 -11.34
N TYR A 30 21.36 -1.80 -10.08
CA TYR A 30 22.23 -1.99 -8.92
C TYR A 30 22.16 -3.41 -8.31
N MET A 31 21.22 -4.25 -8.76
CA MET A 31 20.95 -5.55 -8.17
C MET A 31 21.02 -6.69 -9.19
N SER A 32 21.59 -7.81 -8.78
CA SER A 32 21.50 -9.07 -9.54
C SER A 32 20.07 -9.60 -9.58
N TYR A 33 19.75 -10.39 -10.61
CA TYR A 33 18.44 -11.05 -10.75
C TYR A 33 18.00 -11.83 -9.50
N SER A 34 18.94 -12.49 -8.82
CA SER A 34 18.64 -13.21 -7.58
C SER A 34 18.28 -12.29 -6.41
N GLN A 35 18.94 -11.12 -6.30
CA GLN A 35 18.59 -10.11 -5.30
C GLN A 35 17.21 -9.48 -5.59
N GLN A 36 16.90 -9.23 -6.87
CA GLN A 36 15.59 -8.75 -7.27
C GLN A 36 14.48 -9.76 -6.97
N ALA A 37 14.75 -11.06 -7.16
CA ALA A 37 13.83 -12.12 -6.78
C ALA A 37 13.57 -12.14 -5.26
N VAL A 38 14.60 -11.91 -4.43
CA VAL A 38 14.42 -11.78 -2.98
C VAL A 38 13.65 -10.50 -2.63
N LEU A 39 13.85 -9.41 -3.35
CA LEU A 39 13.10 -8.16 -3.17
C LEU A 39 11.60 -8.36 -3.48
N SER A 40 11.26 -9.10 -4.53
CA SER A 40 9.86 -9.37 -4.89
C SER A 40 9.13 -10.23 -3.83
N LEU A 41 9.85 -11.02 -3.03
CA LEU A 41 9.28 -11.72 -1.87
C LEU A 41 8.64 -10.77 -0.85
N ALA A 42 9.11 -9.52 -0.76
CA ALA A 42 8.54 -8.50 0.12
C ALA A 42 7.08 -8.13 -0.25
N THR A 43 6.61 -8.51 -1.45
CA THR A 43 5.26 -8.19 -1.94
C THR A 43 4.19 -9.20 -1.52
N TYR A 44 4.61 -10.42 -1.18
CA TYR A 44 3.72 -11.54 -0.84
C TYR A 44 2.74 -11.27 0.31
N PRO A 45 3.10 -10.53 1.39
CA PRO A 45 2.14 -10.19 2.42
C PRO A 45 0.88 -9.54 1.85
N TYR A 46 1.00 -8.68 0.84
CA TYR A 46 -0.16 -8.01 0.25
C TYR A 46 -1.20 -8.99 -0.30
N SER A 47 -0.75 -10.09 -0.89
CA SER A 47 -1.61 -11.19 -1.37
C SER A 47 -2.18 -12.03 -0.23
N LEU A 48 -1.43 -12.18 0.86
CA LEU A 48 -1.80 -12.99 2.03
C LEU A 48 -2.68 -12.23 3.04
N LYS A 49 -3.01 -10.96 2.80
CA LYS A 49 -3.79 -10.11 3.71
C LYS A 49 -5.12 -10.70 4.16
N LEU A 50 -5.73 -11.54 3.32
CA LEU A 50 -6.95 -12.29 3.64
C LEU A 50 -6.82 -13.14 4.91
N PHE A 51 -5.64 -13.67 5.20
CA PHE A 51 -5.44 -14.58 6.33
C PHE A 51 -5.49 -13.87 7.69
N TRP A 52 -5.08 -12.61 7.78
CA TRP A 52 -5.09 -11.86 9.04
C TRP A 52 -6.16 -10.77 9.10
N SER A 53 -6.94 -10.59 8.02
CA SER A 53 -8.05 -9.64 8.01
C SER A 53 -9.08 -9.88 9.14
N PRO A 54 -9.43 -11.12 9.54
CA PRO A 54 -10.36 -11.35 10.65
C PRO A 54 -9.79 -10.89 12.00
N ILE A 55 -8.46 -11.00 12.18
CA ILE A 55 -7.77 -10.59 13.41
C ILE A 55 -7.80 -9.07 13.54
N VAL A 56 -7.53 -8.35 12.45
CA VAL A 56 -7.58 -6.88 12.39
C VAL A 56 -9.00 -6.39 12.66
N ASP A 57 -10.01 -7.13 12.20
CA ASP A 57 -11.41 -6.77 12.44
C ASP A 57 -11.85 -6.98 13.90
N ALA A 58 -11.31 -8.01 14.57
CA ALA A 58 -11.67 -8.37 15.94
C ALA A 58 -10.89 -7.58 17.02
N LEU A 59 -9.65 -7.18 16.75
CA LEU A 59 -8.83 -6.43 17.70
C LEU A 59 -9.08 -4.94 17.54
N PHE A 60 -9.72 -4.28 18.51
CA PHE A 60 -9.83 -2.82 18.49
C PHE A 60 -10.00 -2.19 19.87
N VAL A 61 -9.85 -0.86 19.92
CA VAL A 61 -10.01 -0.07 21.15
C VAL A 61 -11.36 0.65 21.10
N SER A 62 -12.29 0.25 21.97
CA SER A 62 -13.66 0.79 22.02
C SER A 62 -13.75 2.31 22.23
N ARG A 63 -12.73 2.93 22.85
CA ARG A 63 -12.65 4.40 23.06
C ARG A 63 -12.33 5.20 21.80
N ILE A 64 -11.62 4.60 20.83
CA ILE A 64 -11.13 5.29 19.62
C ILE A 64 -12.03 4.96 18.42
N GLY A 65 -12.70 3.81 18.46
CA GLY A 65 -13.50 3.26 17.37
C GLY A 65 -12.76 2.14 16.63
N ARG A 66 -13.51 1.19 16.07
CA ARG A 66 -12.98 -0.06 15.48
C ARG A 66 -11.95 0.19 14.39
N ARG A 67 -12.19 1.17 13.52
CA ARG A 67 -11.39 1.41 12.30
C ARG A 67 -10.24 2.39 12.53
N LYS A 68 -10.47 3.46 13.29
CA LYS A 68 -9.39 4.42 13.62
C LYS A 68 -8.29 3.83 14.47
N THR A 69 -8.61 2.82 15.28
CA THR A 69 -7.61 2.09 16.07
C THR A 69 -6.49 1.53 15.19
N TRP A 70 -6.78 1.16 13.94
CA TRP A 70 -5.78 0.64 13.00
C TRP A 70 -5.28 1.69 12.00
N ILE A 71 -6.19 2.47 11.40
CA ILE A 71 -5.83 3.42 10.33
C ILE A 71 -4.81 4.44 10.84
N ILE A 72 -5.03 5.04 12.01
CA ILE A 72 -4.18 6.11 12.55
C ILE A 72 -2.76 5.61 12.85
N PRO A 73 -2.54 4.57 13.69
CA PRO A 73 -1.18 4.14 14.01
C PRO A 73 -0.45 3.59 12.78
N ILE A 74 -1.12 2.85 11.89
CA ILE A 74 -0.47 2.34 10.68
C ILE A 74 -0.03 3.50 9.78
N GLN A 75 -0.88 4.51 9.59
CA GLN A 75 -0.55 5.67 8.77
C GLN A 75 0.61 6.49 9.37
N LEU A 76 0.69 6.62 10.70
CA LEU A 76 1.84 7.23 11.37
C LEU A 76 3.11 6.41 11.18
N ILE A 77 3.05 5.09 11.37
CA ILE A 77 4.21 4.21 11.20
C ILE A 77 4.69 4.26 9.75
N LEU A 78 3.79 4.20 8.76
CA LEU A 78 4.13 4.34 7.34
C LEU A 78 4.78 5.70 7.05
N GLY A 79 4.27 6.79 7.63
CA GLY A 79 4.89 8.12 7.52
C GLY A 79 6.32 8.15 8.09
N VAL A 80 6.55 7.56 9.26
CA VAL A 80 7.90 7.45 9.86
C VAL A 80 8.82 6.58 9.00
N VAL A 81 8.32 5.45 8.50
CA VAL A 81 9.07 4.56 7.62
C VAL A 81 9.45 5.28 6.32
N PHE A 82 8.57 6.12 5.77
CA PHE A 82 8.87 6.93 4.59
C PHE A 82 9.88 8.05 4.87
N LEU A 83 9.82 8.71 6.03
CA LEU A 83 10.87 9.65 6.42
C LEU A 83 12.22 8.95 6.51
N TRP A 84 12.25 7.79 7.16
CA TRP A 84 13.47 7.03 7.36
C TRP A 84 14.01 6.47 6.03
N LEU A 85 13.14 5.89 5.19
CA LEU A 85 13.50 5.42 3.86
C LEU A 85 14.00 6.57 3.00
N GLY A 86 13.29 7.70 2.94
CA GLY A 86 13.72 8.87 2.19
C GLY A 86 15.16 9.27 2.51
N SER A 87 15.53 9.32 3.79
CA SER A 87 16.88 9.73 4.20
C SER A 87 17.96 8.67 3.99
N ASN A 88 17.61 7.40 3.83
CA ASN A 88 18.58 6.30 3.76
C ASN A 88 18.57 5.54 2.43
N ILE A 89 17.56 5.71 1.58
CA ILE A 89 17.35 4.87 0.40
C ILE A 89 18.47 5.02 -0.63
N GLU A 90 18.97 6.23 -0.85
CA GLU A 90 20.10 6.45 -1.77
C GLU A 90 21.37 5.71 -1.29
N HIS A 91 21.64 5.74 0.02
CA HIS A 91 22.75 4.98 0.61
C HIS A 91 22.54 3.47 0.46
N TYR A 92 21.32 2.97 0.71
CA TYR A 92 21.01 1.56 0.54
C TYR A 92 21.08 1.10 -0.91
N MET A 93 20.67 1.93 -1.88
CA MET A 93 20.74 1.63 -3.31
C MET A 93 22.18 1.43 -3.78
N VAL A 94 23.10 2.31 -3.37
CA VAL A 94 24.52 2.16 -3.72
C VAL A 94 25.12 0.93 -3.01
N THR A 95 24.83 0.76 -1.72
CA THR A 95 25.40 -0.34 -0.92
C THR A 95 24.87 -1.72 -1.33
N THR A 96 23.67 -1.82 -1.93
CA THR A 96 23.11 -3.10 -2.38
C THR A 96 23.87 -3.74 -3.54
N GLY A 97 24.63 -2.96 -4.31
CA GLY A 97 25.55 -3.49 -5.32
C GLY A 97 26.73 -4.25 -4.71
N ASP A 98 27.09 -3.92 -3.46
CA ASP A 98 28.30 -4.44 -2.81
C ASP A 98 28.07 -5.71 -1.96
N GLY A 99 26.82 -6.12 -1.70
CA GLY A 99 26.56 -7.39 -1.03
C GLY A 99 25.14 -7.69 -0.54
N TRP A 100 24.89 -8.98 -0.26
CA TRP A 100 23.60 -9.54 0.15
C TRP A 100 23.03 -8.97 1.46
N SER A 101 23.88 -8.51 2.38
CA SER A 101 23.43 -7.98 3.69
C SER A 101 22.53 -6.75 3.53
N ALA A 102 22.85 -5.86 2.60
CA ALA A 102 22.04 -4.68 2.32
C ALA A 102 20.72 -5.06 1.65
N THR A 103 20.73 -6.03 0.74
CA THR A 103 19.52 -6.55 0.09
C THR A 103 18.54 -7.10 1.12
N TYR A 104 18.98 -7.96 2.03
CA TYR A 104 18.09 -8.53 3.06
C TYR A 104 17.50 -7.47 3.99
N LYS A 105 18.29 -6.46 4.39
CA LYS A 105 17.79 -5.34 5.20
C LYS A 105 16.69 -4.58 4.46
N LEU A 106 16.93 -4.22 3.21
CA LEU A 106 15.95 -3.51 2.40
C LEU A 106 14.69 -4.36 2.17
N THR A 107 14.84 -5.63 1.82
CA THR A 107 13.72 -6.57 1.67
C THR A 107 12.91 -6.66 2.95
N LEU A 108 13.53 -6.71 4.13
CA LEU A 108 12.81 -6.73 5.42
C LEU A 108 12.02 -5.44 5.65
N ILE A 109 12.59 -4.28 5.33
CA ILE A 109 11.92 -2.98 5.48
C ILE A 109 10.75 -2.88 4.50
N LEU A 110 10.93 -3.28 3.25
CA LEU A 110 9.85 -3.32 2.26
C LEU A 110 8.78 -4.33 2.65
N LEU A 111 9.15 -5.48 3.20
CA LEU A 111 8.21 -6.50 3.68
C LEU A 111 7.37 -5.95 4.83
N ALA A 112 7.99 -5.27 5.80
CA ALA A 112 7.29 -4.60 6.89
C ALA A 112 6.36 -3.49 6.36
N THR A 113 6.83 -2.70 5.39
CA THR A 113 6.04 -1.63 4.75
C THR A 113 4.83 -2.21 4.01
N THR A 114 5.01 -3.29 3.24
CA THR A 114 3.93 -4.00 2.55
C THR A 114 2.93 -4.59 3.54
N PHE A 115 3.41 -5.20 4.62
CA PHE A 115 2.54 -5.76 5.65
C PHE A 115 1.68 -4.68 6.34
N LEU A 116 2.28 -3.53 6.66
CA LEU A 116 1.58 -2.37 7.19
C LEU A 116 0.56 -1.83 6.17
N SER A 117 0.95 -1.65 4.91
CA SER A 117 0.06 -1.20 3.82
C SER A 117 -1.13 -2.14 3.65
N ALA A 118 -0.89 -3.45 3.63
CA ALA A 118 -1.94 -4.46 3.54
C ALA A 118 -2.90 -4.45 4.74
N THR A 119 -2.39 -4.17 5.95
CA THR A 119 -3.21 -4.02 7.16
C THR A 119 -4.03 -2.72 7.11
N GLN A 120 -3.45 -1.64 6.57
CA GLN A 120 -4.17 -0.38 6.35
C GLN A 120 -5.34 -0.60 5.38
N ASP A 121 -5.10 -1.29 4.28
CA ASP A 121 -6.10 -1.58 3.25
C ASP A 121 -7.28 -2.37 3.80
N ILE A 122 -7.03 -3.44 4.59
CA ILE A 122 -8.10 -4.14 5.32
C ILE A 122 -8.93 -3.19 6.19
N ALA A 123 -8.26 -2.30 6.94
CA ALA A 123 -8.93 -1.40 7.86
C ALA A 123 -9.76 -0.32 7.13
N VAL A 124 -9.27 0.17 5.99
CA VAL A 124 -9.97 1.18 5.18
C VAL A 124 -11.14 0.55 4.41
N ASP A 125 -10.99 -0.68 3.91
CA ASP A 125 -12.05 -1.41 3.23
C ASP A 125 -13.20 -1.71 4.18
N GLY A 126 -12.86 -2.22 5.38
CA GLY A 126 -13.82 -2.42 6.44
C GLY A 126 -14.48 -1.12 6.92
N TRP A 127 -13.87 0.04 6.69
CA TRP A 127 -14.48 1.34 6.97
C TRP A 127 -15.45 1.77 5.89
N ALA A 128 -15.14 1.53 4.61
CA ALA A 128 -16.01 1.84 3.48
C ALA A 128 -17.41 1.22 3.64
N LEU A 129 -17.46 -0.06 4.03
CA LEU A 129 -18.69 -0.81 4.23
C LEU A 129 -19.57 -0.25 5.35
N THR A 130 -18.99 0.39 6.36
CA THR A 130 -19.73 0.99 7.48
C THR A 130 -20.24 2.42 7.20
N LEU A 131 -19.70 3.06 6.16
CA LEU A 131 -19.97 4.46 5.82
C LEU A 131 -21.03 4.62 4.73
N LEU A 132 -21.25 3.59 3.91
CA LEU A 132 -22.10 3.64 2.73
C LEU A 132 -23.36 2.78 2.94
N PRO A 133 -24.54 3.26 2.51
CA PRO A 133 -25.76 2.44 2.47
C PRO A 133 -25.58 1.23 1.55
N GLU A 134 -26.32 0.14 1.80
CA GLU A 134 -26.24 -1.11 1.02
C GLU A 134 -26.39 -0.90 -0.49
N GLU A 135 -27.21 0.06 -0.90
CA GLU A 135 -27.46 0.41 -2.30
C GLU A 135 -26.23 1.00 -3.03
N HIS A 136 -25.25 1.54 -2.28
CA HIS A 136 -24.05 2.18 -2.83
C HIS A 136 -22.76 1.40 -2.58
N LEU A 137 -22.84 0.19 -2.02
CA LEU A 137 -21.67 -0.63 -1.71
C LEU A 137 -20.84 -0.97 -2.96
N SER A 138 -21.47 -1.14 -4.13
CA SER A 138 -20.78 -1.41 -5.40
C SER A 138 -19.92 -0.23 -5.89
N TYR A 139 -20.31 1.00 -5.57
CA TYR A 139 -19.53 2.19 -5.88
C TYR A 139 -18.34 2.36 -4.93
N ALA A 140 -18.41 1.81 -3.72
CA ALA A 140 -17.33 1.85 -2.74
C ALA A 140 -16.06 1.18 -3.27
N SER A 141 -16.17 -0.06 -3.74
CA SER A 141 -15.06 -0.84 -4.29
C SER A 141 -14.52 -0.23 -5.58
N THR A 142 -15.39 0.36 -6.40
CA THR A 142 -14.99 1.09 -7.61
C THR A 142 -14.16 2.33 -7.26
N ALA A 143 -14.62 3.15 -6.32
CA ALA A 143 -13.91 4.34 -5.87
C ALA A 143 -12.58 4.00 -5.20
N GLN A 144 -12.51 2.90 -4.45
CA GLN A 144 -11.27 2.38 -3.88
C GLN A 144 -10.30 1.95 -4.97
N THR A 145 -10.76 1.17 -5.95
CA THR A 145 -9.94 0.72 -7.08
C THR A 145 -9.37 1.90 -7.84
N ILE A 146 -10.18 2.93 -8.12
CA ILE A 146 -9.74 4.15 -8.78
C ILE A 146 -8.70 4.89 -7.93
N GLY A 147 -8.98 5.08 -6.63
CA GLY A 147 -8.06 5.74 -5.70
C GLY A 147 -6.70 5.04 -5.64
N LEU A 148 -6.70 3.73 -5.44
CA LEU A 148 -5.48 2.93 -5.34
C LEU A 148 -4.67 2.96 -6.64
N ASN A 149 -5.31 2.76 -7.79
CA ASN A 149 -4.63 2.85 -9.07
C ASN A 149 -4.10 4.25 -9.36
N THR A 150 -4.83 5.30 -8.96
CA THR A 150 -4.37 6.69 -9.13
C THR A 150 -3.13 6.96 -8.28
N GLY A 151 -3.13 6.56 -7.00
CA GLY A 151 -1.96 6.70 -6.12
C GLY A 151 -0.77 5.86 -6.59
N TYR A 152 -1.03 4.66 -7.10
CA TYR A 152 -0.03 3.78 -7.70
C TYR A 152 0.61 4.44 -8.92
N PHE A 153 -0.20 4.92 -9.85
CA PHE A 153 0.25 5.60 -11.06
C PHE A 153 1.06 6.87 -10.74
N LEU A 154 0.60 7.64 -9.75
CA LEU A 154 1.29 8.85 -9.28
C LEU A 154 2.68 8.50 -8.71
N SER A 155 2.78 7.38 -8.00
CA SER A 155 3.99 6.99 -7.30
C SER A 155 4.94 6.12 -8.10
N PHE A 156 4.46 5.58 -9.21
CA PHE A 156 5.25 4.81 -10.16
C PHE A 156 5.57 5.65 -11.40
N THR A 157 4.63 5.77 -12.32
CA THR A 157 4.85 6.39 -13.63
C THR A 157 5.16 7.88 -13.52
N VAL A 158 4.37 8.63 -12.74
CA VAL A 158 4.57 10.09 -12.63
C VAL A 158 5.88 10.37 -11.91
N PHE A 159 6.14 9.69 -10.79
CA PHE A 159 7.41 9.80 -10.08
C PHE A 159 8.61 9.50 -10.98
N LEU A 160 8.63 8.38 -11.71
CA LEU A 160 9.75 8.03 -12.58
C LEU A 160 9.96 9.07 -13.70
N ALA A 161 8.88 9.59 -14.29
CA ALA A 161 8.97 10.65 -15.29
C ALA A 161 9.62 11.91 -14.71
N PHE A 162 9.23 12.34 -13.51
CA PHE A 162 9.83 13.50 -12.84
C PHE A 162 11.21 13.24 -12.22
N SER A 163 11.58 11.98 -12.03
CA SER A 163 12.92 11.58 -11.59
C SER A 163 13.92 11.50 -12.74
N SER A 164 13.46 11.30 -13.99
CA SER A 164 14.33 11.27 -15.18
C SER A 164 14.80 12.69 -15.54
N PRO A 165 16.13 12.93 -15.59
CA PRO A 165 16.68 14.19 -16.07
C PRO A 165 16.30 14.48 -17.53
N GLU A 166 16.28 13.47 -18.39
CA GLU A 166 15.98 13.59 -19.82
C GLU A 166 14.56 14.11 -20.05
N PHE A 167 13.59 13.52 -19.35
CA PHE A 167 12.20 13.94 -19.41
C PHE A 167 12.02 15.37 -18.89
N CYS A 168 12.63 15.69 -17.76
CA CYS A 168 12.55 17.03 -17.15
C CYS A 168 13.20 18.11 -18.04
N ASN A 169 14.35 17.81 -18.65
CA ASN A 169 15.06 18.73 -19.53
C ASN A 169 14.34 18.95 -20.86
N THR A 170 13.59 17.96 -21.34
CA THR A 170 12.84 18.06 -22.60
C THR A 170 11.53 18.84 -22.44
N TYR A 171 10.79 18.60 -21.35
CA TYR A 171 9.42 19.11 -21.22
C TYR A 171 9.26 20.27 -20.22
N PHE A 172 10.12 20.38 -19.20
CA PHE A 172 9.90 21.30 -18.08
C PHE A 172 11.00 22.34 -17.87
N ARG A 173 12.25 22.08 -18.24
CA ARG A 173 13.37 23.00 -18.02
C ARG A 173 13.83 23.70 -19.28
N SER A 174 14.15 24.99 -19.14
CA SER A 174 14.79 25.79 -20.19
C SER A 174 16.34 25.72 -20.15
N MET A 175 16.92 25.33 -19.01
CA MET A 175 18.36 25.02 -18.89
C MET A 175 18.53 23.54 -18.47
N PRO A 176 19.36 22.76 -19.17
CA PRO A 176 19.56 21.35 -18.88
C PRO A 176 20.29 21.15 -17.55
N SER A 177 19.88 20.13 -16.80
CA SER A 177 20.53 19.71 -15.56
C SER A 177 20.45 18.19 -15.41
N ASP A 178 21.49 17.60 -14.81
CA ASP A 178 21.69 16.14 -14.74
C ASP A 178 20.83 15.44 -13.66
N VAL A 179 19.98 16.18 -12.93
CA VAL A 179 19.11 15.63 -11.88
C VAL A 179 17.63 15.86 -12.22
N GLY A 180 16.77 14.88 -11.96
CA GLY A 180 15.32 15.05 -12.07
C GLY A 180 14.76 16.18 -11.20
N ILE A 181 13.51 16.56 -11.41
CA ILE A 181 12.82 17.56 -10.56
C ILE A 181 12.58 17.00 -9.15
N PHE A 182 12.26 15.71 -9.05
CA PHE A 182 12.11 15.01 -7.78
C PHE A 182 13.16 13.91 -7.65
N THR A 183 13.96 13.97 -6.58
CA THR A 183 14.74 12.81 -6.12
C THR A 183 13.83 11.88 -5.32
N LEU A 184 14.19 10.59 -5.26
CA LEU A 184 13.45 9.59 -4.48
C LEU A 184 13.33 10.02 -3.00
N THR A 185 14.42 10.57 -2.45
CA THR A 185 14.48 11.16 -1.10
C THR A 185 13.41 12.23 -0.89
N ASN A 186 13.38 13.25 -1.77
CA ASN A 186 12.45 14.37 -1.65
C ASN A 186 11.00 13.91 -1.84
N TYR A 187 10.76 12.94 -2.73
CA TYR A 187 9.43 12.38 -2.96
C TYR A 187 8.92 11.61 -1.74
N MET A 188 9.76 10.79 -1.11
CA MET A 188 9.41 10.07 0.12
C MET A 188 9.15 11.01 1.29
N HIS A 189 9.96 12.06 1.46
CA HIS A 189 9.73 13.07 2.50
C HIS A 189 8.43 13.85 2.27
N PHE A 190 8.12 14.21 1.03
CA PHE A 190 6.87 14.85 0.66
C PHE A 190 5.66 14.00 1.05
N TRP A 191 5.65 12.72 0.67
CA TRP A 191 4.55 11.83 1.04
C TRP A 191 4.48 11.57 2.53
N ALA A 192 5.61 11.43 3.21
CA ALA A 192 5.61 11.31 4.66
C ALA A 192 4.94 12.52 5.34
N ALA A 193 5.23 13.74 4.89
CA ALA A 193 4.59 14.95 5.38
C ALA A 193 3.07 14.92 5.15
N ILE A 194 2.62 14.49 3.97
CA ILE A 194 1.18 14.33 3.68
C ILE A 194 0.56 13.26 4.60
N TYR A 195 1.24 12.14 4.84
CA TYR A 195 0.78 11.09 5.74
C TYR A 195 0.56 11.64 7.15
N PHE A 196 1.49 12.43 7.69
CA PHE A 196 1.32 13.09 8.99
C PHE A 196 0.19 14.12 9.00
N LEU A 197 0.08 14.94 7.95
CA LEU A 197 -0.97 15.95 7.83
C LEU A 197 -2.35 15.31 7.81
N VAL A 198 -2.55 14.29 6.97
CA VAL A 198 -3.83 13.59 6.84
C VAL A 198 -4.16 12.81 8.09
N THR A 199 -3.17 12.21 8.75
CA THR A 199 -3.39 11.50 10.02
C THR A 199 -3.82 12.46 11.12
N THR A 200 -3.16 13.61 11.23
CA THR A 200 -3.54 14.68 12.16
C THR A 200 -4.95 15.17 11.87
N TRP A 201 -5.26 15.39 10.59
CA TRP A 201 -6.60 15.79 10.16
C TRP A 201 -7.67 14.73 10.51
N LEU A 202 -7.41 13.45 10.28
CA LEU A 202 -8.30 12.34 10.64
C LEU A 202 -8.55 12.27 12.15
N LEU A 203 -7.53 12.55 12.97
CA LEU A 203 -7.60 12.55 14.43
C LEU A 203 -8.53 13.65 14.94
N PHE A 204 -8.43 14.87 14.40
CA PHE A 204 -9.26 16.01 14.84
C PHE A 204 -10.66 16.05 14.24
N PHE A 205 -10.83 15.69 12.96
CA PHE A 205 -12.09 15.92 12.24
C PHE A 205 -13.06 14.75 12.23
N LYS A 206 -12.73 13.63 12.89
CA LYS A 206 -13.66 12.51 13.01
C LYS A 206 -13.57 11.95 14.42
N ARG A 207 -14.68 12.03 15.17
CA ARG A 207 -14.95 11.13 16.31
C ARG A 207 -15.74 9.94 15.77
N GLU A 208 -15.36 8.73 16.17
CA GLU A 208 -16.19 7.55 15.96
C GLU A 208 -16.97 7.36 17.25
N GLU A 209 -18.25 7.04 17.15
CA GLU A 209 -19.03 6.73 18.34
C GLU A 209 -18.45 5.46 18.98
N PRO A 210 -18.29 5.45 20.31
CA PRO A 210 -17.85 4.26 21.01
C PRO A 210 -18.86 3.14 20.75
N MET A 211 -18.39 2.01 20.24
CA MET A 211 -19.23 0.86 19.91
C MET A 211 -19.34 -0.06 21.13
N ASP A 212 -20.54 -0.52 21.45
CA ASP A 212 -20.78 -1.49 22.51
C ASP A 212 -20.25 -2.87 22.13
N LYS A 213 -19.50 -3.50 23.03
CA LYS A 213 -18.87 -4.82 22.83
C LYS A 213 -19.86 -5.99 22.76
N ALA A 214 -21.16 -5.75 22.93
CA ALA A 214 -22.16 -6.78 23.20
C ALA A 214 -22.58 -7.62 21.98
N GLY A 215 -22.10 -7.30 20.77
CA GLY A 215 -22.42 -8.02 19.53
C GLY A 215 -21.20 -8.35 18.66
N GLU A 216 -20.01 -8.37 19.24
CA GLU A 216 -18.77 -8.62 18.49
C GLU A 216 -18.56 -10.11 18.21
N MET A 217 -18.37 -10.44 16.93
CA MET A 217 -17.99 -11.79 16.52
C MET A 217 -16.61 -12.15 17.09
N SER A 218 -16.50 -13.33 17.69
CA SER A 218 -15.22 -13.88 18.13
C SER A 218 -14.28 -14.10 16.94
N ILE A 219 -12.96 -14.04 17.16
CA ILE A 219 -11.94 -14.33 16.13
C ILE A 219 -12.25 -15.67 15.43
N ALA A 220 -12.63 -16.68 16.21
CA ALA A 220 -12.98 -17.99 15.69
C ALA A 220 -14.21 -17.95 14.75
N GLU A 221 -15.22 -17.15 15.08
CA GLU A 221 -16.43 -16.99 14.26
C GLU A 221 -16.11 -16.25 12.96
N SER A 222 -15.27 -15.22 13.01
CA SER A 222 -14.82 -14.50 11.82
C SER A 222 -14.02 -15.41 10.86
N TYR A 223 -13.16 -16.29 11.39
CA TYR A 223 -12.48 -17.31 10.59
C TYR A 223 -13.44 -18.37 10.03
N GLN A 224 -14.47 -18.78 10.79
CA GLN A 224 -15.49 -19.71 10.29
C GLN A 224 -16.29 -19.12 9.14
N VAL A 225 -16.65 -17.84 9.21
CA VAL A 225 -17.33 -17.13 8.11
C VAL A 225 -16.43 -17.03 6.89
N LEU A 226 -15.15 -16.66 7.06
CA LEU A 226 -14.18 -16.63 5.97
C LEU A 226 -14.05 -17.99 5.28
N TRP A 227 -13.94 -19.06 6.06
CA TRP A 227 -13.86 -20.42 5.54
C TRP A 227 -15.12 -20.85 4.79
N ARG A 228 -16.29 -20.44 5.29
CA ARG A 228 -17.59 -20.69 4.62
C ARG A 228 -17.67 -19.97 3.28
N ILE A 229 -17.18 -18.74 3.21
CA ILE A 229 -17.10 -17.97 1.97
C ILE A 229 -16.20 -18.69 0.97
N CYS A 230 -14.99 -19.10 1.37
CA CYS A 230 -14.05 -19.84 0.52
C CYS A 230 -14.64 -21.15 -0.06
N LYS A 231 -15.60 -21.78 0.62
CA LYS A 231 -16.29 -23.00 0.16
C LYS A 231 -17.47 -22.75 -0.79
N LEU A 232 -17.83 -21.50 -1.08
CA LEU A 232 -18.90 -21.20 -2.03
C LEU A 232 -18.51 -21.70 -3.44
N PRO A 233 -19.43 -22.33 -4.19
CA PRO A 233 -19.11 -23.01 -5.45
C PRO A 233 -18.53 -22.08 -6.52
N GLN A 234 -18.83 -20.78 -6.46
CA GLN A 234 -18.31 -19.78 -7.39
C GLN A 234 -16.84 -19.44 -7.12
N ILE A 235 -16.35 -19.57 -5.88
CA ILE A 235 -14.98 -19.15 -5.52
C ILE A 235 -13.90 -20.05 -6.13
N PRO A 236 -13.97 -21.38 -6.06
CA PRO A 236 -13.00 -22.26 -6.73
C PRO A 236 -12.93 -22.04 -8.24
N GLN A 237 -14.08 -21.80 -8.88
CA GLN A 237 -14.15 -21.49 -10.32
C GLN A 237 -13.46 -20.16 -10.64
N TYR A 238 -13.68 -19.14 -9.82
CA TYR A 238 -13.04 -17.84 -9.96
C TYR A 238 -11.52 -17.91 -9.72
N ILE A 239 -11.07 -18.67 -8.72
CA ILE A 239 -9.65 -18.93 -8.45
C ILE A 239 -9.00 -19.63 -9.64
N ALA A 240 -9.63 -20.69 -10.18
CA ALA A 240 -9.13 -21.40 -11.35
C ALA A 240 -9.02 -20.47 -12.57
N LEU A 241 -10.03 -19.63 -12.81
CA LEU A 241 -10.02 -18.63 -13.88
C LEU A 241 -8.86 -17.63 -13.70
N LEU A 242 -8.64 -17.10 -12.50
CA LEU A 242 -7.55 -16.16 -12.23
C LEU A 242 -6.17 -16.80 -12.42
N LEU A 243 -5.99 -18.06 -12.02
CA LEU A 243 -4.75 -18.81 -12.22
C LEU A 243 -4.45 -19.02 -13.70
N VAL A 244 -5.47 -19.37 -14.50
CA VAL A 244 -5.33 -19.57 -15.95
C VAL A 244 -5.11 -18.25 -16.67
N ALA A 245 -5.86 -17.20 -16.31
CA ALA A 245 -5.73 -15.87 -16.90
C ALA A 245 -4.31 -15.32 -16.74
N LYS A 246 -3.69 -15.53 -15.56
CA LYS A 246 -2.31 -15.09 -15.31
C LYS A 246 -1.28 -15.83 -16.18
N MET A 247 -1.48 -17.12 -16.50
CA MET A 247 -0.56 -17.85 -17.39
C MET A 247 -0.51 -17.26 -18.81
N GLY A 248 -1.62 -16.71 -19.31
CA GLY A 248 -1.66 -16.08 -20.64
C GLY A 248 -0.80 -14.83 -20.76
N PHE A 249 -0.62 -14.06 -19.68
CA PHE A 249 0.19 -12.85 -19.67
C PHE A 249 1.69 -13.13 -19.47
N VAL A 250 2.05 -14.22 -18.77
CA VAL A 250 3.45 -14.61 -18.55
C VAL A 250 4.19 -14.87 -19.87
N VAL A 251 3.49 -15.31 -20.92
CA VAL A 251 4.07 -15.53 -22.26
C VAL A 251 4.34 -14.20 -23.00
N SER A 252 3.67 -13.11 -22.61
CA SER A 252 3.88 -11.77 -23.19
C SER A 252 4.97 -10.97 -22.49
N ASP A 253 5.29 -11.31 -21.24
CA ASP A 253 6.30 -10.64 -20.40
C ASP A 253 7.67 -11.36 -20.44
N ALA A 254 7.81 -12.45 -21.20
CA ALA A 254 9.05 -13.22 -21.43
C ALA A 254 9.65 -12.92 -22.80
#